data_AF-A0A6J2UF73-F1
#
_entry.id   AF-A0A6J2UF73-F1
#
_cell.length_a   1.000
_cell.length_b   1.000
_cell.length_c   1.000
_cell.angle_alpha   90.00
_cell.angle_beta   90.00
_cell.angle_gamma   90.00
#
_symmetry.space_group_name_H-M   'P 1'
#
loop_
_entity.id
_entity.type
_entity.pdbx_description
1 polymer ?
#
loop_
_entity_poly.entity_id
_entity_poly.type
_entity_poly.pdbx_seq_one_letter_code
_entity_poly.pdbx_strand_id
1 'polypeptide(L)'
;MKSSLSLVPVYGIWYVADAGARSILVYDITGNKSYRIVLPKATAPTNDVLYVALTAKQDGTSTLFFSYLSSPRLYSIKGEYLRVGQGAGSIIDVGPKPYGKQTVLLGADGGTSLFFRYKGENDIYLWDSETCFKASNLQEVQRGGDCRLSTQVLPGHKRFMWALESNFHDFISDRTGCNGASIVLHPVVKECDD
;
A
#
# COMPACT_ATOMS: atom_id res chain seq x y z
N MET A 1 2.54 -3.31 -18.30
CA MET A 1 2.24 -2.25 -17.32
C MET A 1 1.73 -2.95 -16.06
N LYS A 2 2.48 -2.94 -14.95
CA LYS A 2 2.06 -3.56 -13.68
C LYS A 2 1.81 -2.44 -12.68
N SER A 3 0.57 -1.96 -12.59
CA SER A 3 0.12 -0.97 -11.59
C SER A 3 -0.72 -1.68 -10.54
N SER A 4 -0.47 -1.45 -9.24
CA SER A 4 -1.48 -1.77 -8.23
C SER A 4 -2.52 -0.65 -8.23
N LEU A 5 -3.78 -0.97 -8.53
CA LEU A 5 -4.87 -0.02 -8.43
C LEU A 5 -5.32 0.04 -6.95
N SER A 6 -4.83 1.02 -6.22
CA SER A 6 -5.32 1.33 -4.87
C SER A 6 -6.17 2.60 -4.95
N LEU A 7 -7.49 2.43 -5.07
CA LEU A 7 -8.44 3.54 -4.98
C LEU A 7 -8.65 3.87 -3.50
N VAL A 8 -8.20 5.04 -3.05
CA VAL A 8 -8.55 5.54 -1.72
C VAL A 8 -9.32 6.84 -1.84
N PRO A 9 -10.67 6.81 -1.82
CA PRO A 9 -11.47 8.01 -1.85
C PRO A 9 -11.42 8.71 -0.50
N VAL A 10 -10.86 9.92 -0.48
CA VAL A 10 -11.00 10.86 0.65
C VAL A 10 -11.63 12.13 0.09
N TYR A 11 -12.84 12.44 0.56
CA TYR A 11 -13.62 13.63 0.12
C TYR A 11 -13.80 13.76 -1.40
N GLY A 12 -13.96 12.65 -2.13
CA GLY A 12 -14.13 12.69 -3.60
C GLY A 12 -12.82 12.88 -4.38
N ILE A 13 -11.67 12.57 -3.77
CA ILE A 13 -10.37 12.60 -4.44
C ILE A 13 -9.87 11.18 -4.67
N TRP A 14 -9.43 10.88 -5.89
CA TRP A 14 -8.82 9.60 -6.25
C TRP A 14 -7.32 9.77 -6.50
N TYR A 15 -6.56 8.77 -6.04
CA TYR A 15 -5.13 8.65 -6.29
C TYR A 15 -4.89 7.38 -7.11
N VAL A 16 -4.17 7.50 -8.22
CA VAL A 16 -3.85 6.37 -9.10
C VAL A 16 -2.35 6.30 -9.30
N ALA A 17 -1.76 5.16 -8.96
CA ALA A 17 -0.35 4.89 -9.16
C ALA A 17 -0.06 4.48 -10.61
N ASP A 18 0.81 5.22 -11.29
CA ASP A 18 1.36 4.87 -12.60
C ASP A 18 2.87 4.64 -12.49
N ALA A 19 3.24 3.38 -12.28
CA ALA A 19 4.62 2.96 -12.16
C ALA A 19 5.43 3.22 -13.44
N GLY A 20 4.83 2.98 -14.61
CA GLY A 20 5.51 3.13 -15.90
C GLY A 20 5.85 4.58 -16.20
N ALA A 21 4.94 5.49 -15.85
CA ALA A 21 5.11 6.92 -16.06
C ALA A 21 5.75 7.66 -14.87
N ARG A 22 6.16 6.91 -13.83
CA ARG A 22 6.70 7.40 -12.56
C ARG A 22 5.84 8.52 -11.98
N SER A 23 4.53 8.30 -11.90
CA SER A 23 3.64 9.35 -11.43
C SER A 23 2.49 8.83 -10.60
N ILE A 24 1.94 9.74 -9.80
CA ILE A 24 0.67 9.56 -9.11
C ILE A 24 -0.31 10.54 -9.78
N LEU A 25 -1.39 10.01 -10.32
CA LEU A 25 -2.48 10.82 -10.84
C LEU A 25 -3.43 11.15 -9.69
N VAL A 26 -3.82 12.41 -9.61
CA VAL A 26 -4.78 12.92 -8.62
C VAL A 26 -6.00 13.39 -9.38
N TYR A 27 -7.17 12.93 -9.00
CA TYR A 27 -8.44 13.38 -9.58
C TYR A 27 -9.37 13.87 -8.48
N ASP A 28 -9.67 15.16 -8.48
CA ASP A 28 -10.68 15.80 -7.63
C ASP A 28 -12.02 15.76 -8.38
N ILE A 29 -12.90 14.86 -7.97
CA ILE A 29 -14.20 14.64 -8.58
C ILE A 29 -15.08 15.86 -8.38
N THR A 30 -15.08 16.42 -7.17
CA THR A 30 -15.95 17.54 -6.80
C THR A 30 -15.55 18.81 -7.54
N GLY A 31 -14.24 19.05 -7.63
CA GLY A 31 -13.67 20.19 -8.34
C GLY A 31 -13.55 20.01 -9.86
N ASN A 32 -13.77 18.79 -10.38
CA ASN A 32 -13.50 18.39 -11.76
C ASN A 32 -12.07 18.80 -12.22
N LYS A 33 -11.08 18.52 -11.36
CA LYS A 33 -9.67 18.86 -11.59
C LYS A 33 -8.82 17.60 -11.57
N SER A 34 -7.75 17.60 -12.37
CA SER A 34 -6.77 16.52 -12.36
C SER A 34 -5.35 17.07 -12.32
N TYR A 35 -4.47 16.34 -11.64
CA TYR A 35 -3.05 16.65 -11.56
C TYR A 35 -2.24 15.38 -11.79
N ARG A 36 -1.05 15.55 -12.38
CA ARG A 36 -0.06 14.50 -12.47
C ARG A 36 1.15 14.87 -11.63
N ILE A 37 1.38 14.08 -10.59
CA ILE A 37 2.52 14.24 -9.69
C ILE A 37 3.64 13.35 -10.18
N VAL A 38 4.69 13.94 -10.76
CA VAL A 38 5.86 13.19 -11.23
C VAL A 38 6.78 12.89 -10.05
N LEU A 39 7.08 11.61 -9.85
CA LEU A 39 7.96 11.13 -8.80
C LEU A 39 9.44 11.33 -9.20
N PRO A 40 10.33 11.71 -8.27
CA PRO A 40 11.75 11.85 -8.55
C PRO A 40 12.35 10.55 -9.08
N LYS A 41 13.28 10.63 -10.05
CA LYS A 41 13.94 9.43 -10.61
C LYS A 41 14.61 8.58 -9.53
N ALA A 42 15.14 9.21 -8.47
CA ALA A 42 15.79 8.52 -7.35
C ALA A 42 14.84 7.57 -6.59
N THR A 43 13.52 7.77 -6.68
CA THR A 43 12.55 6.91 -6.01
C THR A 43 12.06 5.76 -6.90
N ALA A 44 12.44 5.72 -8.18
CA ALA A 44 11.77 4.93 -9.20
C ALA A 44 12.75 4.02 -9.98
N PRO A 45 12.88 2.74 -9.58
CA PRO A 45 13.57 1.73 -10.36
C PRO A 45 12.91 1.53 -11.74
N THR A 46 13.68 1.05 -12.71
CA THR A 46 13.16 0.71 -14.05
C THR A 46 12.36 -0.60 -14.01
N ASN A 47 11.20 -0.63 -14.67
CA ASN A 47 10.34 -1.83 -14.81
C ASN A 47 9.89 -2.46 -13.47
N ASP A 48 9.46 -1.63 -12.54
CA ASP A 48 9.04 -2.08 -11.21
C ASP A 48 7.56 -1.74 -10.92
N VAL A 49 7.03 -2.25 -9.81
CA VAL A 49 5.64 -2.03 -9.36
C VAL A 49 5.62 -0.93 -8.31
N LEU A 50 4.81 0.10 -8.53
CA LEU A 50 4.55 1.18 -7.58
C LEU A 50 3.33 0.82 -6.72
N TYR A 51 3.55 0.66 -5.42
CA TYR A 51 2.50 0.49 -4.43
C TYR A 51 2.21 1.81 -3.72
N VAL A 52 0.94 2.10 -3.45
CA VAL A 52 0.53 3.24 -2.64
C VAL A 52 -0.54 2.86 -1.61
N ALA A 53 -0.57 3.57 -0.49
CA ALA A 53 -1.59 3.43 0.55
C ALA A 53 -1.82 4.79 1.21
N LEU A 54 -3.08 5.13 1.51
CA LEU A 54 -3.45 6.44 2.03
C LEU A 54 -3.92 6.31 3.49
N THR A 55 -3.26 7.03 4.38
CA THR A 55 -3.73 7.24 5.75
C THR A 55 -4.56 8.52 5.80
N ALA A 56 -5.57 8.55 6.66
CA ALA A 56 -6.46 9.69 6.83
C ALA A 56 -6.84 9.82 8.30
N LYS A 57 -6.48 10.93 8.92
CA LYS A 57 -6.84 11.25 10.30
C LYS A 57 -8.25 11.84 10.37
N GLN A 58 -8.84 11.80 11.56
CA GLN A 58 -10.17 12.38 11.80
C GLN A 58 -10.22 13.90 11.58
N ASP A 59 -9.09 14.58 11.70
CA ASP A 59 -8.94 16.02 11.42
C ASP A 59 -8.94 16.35 9.91
N GLY A 60 -9.05 15.35 9.03
CA GLY A 60 -9.04 15.51 7.58
C GLY A 60 -7.63 15.55 6.96
N THR A 61 -6.58 15.48 7.78
CA THR A 61 -5.21 15.32 7.30
C THR A 61 -5.05 13.95 6.69
N SER A 62 -4.51 13.89 5.48
CA SER A 62 -4.21 12.63 4.80
C SER A 62 -2.76 12.61 4.33
N THR A 63 -2.19 11.41 4.30
CA THR A 63 -0.82 11.18 3.84
C THR A 63 -0.81 9.96 2.93
N LEU A 64 -0.33 10.15 1.71
CA LEU A 64 -0.17 9.06 0.75
C LEU A 64 1.25 8.51 0.91
N PHE A 65 1.34 7.26 1.33
CA PHE A 65 2.56 6.48 1.39
C PHE A 65 2.74 5.74 0.08
N PHE A 66 3.98 5.66 -0.40
CA PHE A 66 4.29 4.96 -1.62
C PHE A 66 5.69 4.36 -1.62
N SER A 67 5.84 3.26 -2.34
CA SER A 67 7.14 2.66 -2.59
C SER A 67 7.09 1.78 -3.82
N TYR A 68 8.17 1.79 -4.59
CA TYR A 68 8.40 0.76 -5.58
C TYR A 68 8.82 -0.55 -4.90
N LEU A 69 8.42 -1.71 -5.42
CA LEU A 69 8.71 -3.02 -4.80
C LEU A 69 10.20 -3.18 -4.49
N SER A 70 11.06 -2.86 -5.47
CA SER A 70 12.51 -2.98 -5.36
C SER A 70 13.20 -1.76 -4.75
N SER A 71 12.47 -0.67 -4.51
CA SER A 71 13.02 0.47 -3.74
C SER A 71 13.41 -0.02 -2.34
N PRO A 72 14.57 0.35 -1.79
CA PRO A 72 14.92 0.06 -0.42
C PRO A 72 14.24 1.01 0.58
N ARG A 73 13.46 1.99 0.11
CA ARG A 73 12.88 3.06 0.96
C ARG A 73 11.38 3.22 0.79
N LEU A 74 10.73 3.67 1.86
CA LEU A 74 9.34 4.11 1.89
C LEU A 74 9.31 5.65 1.78
N TYR A 75 8.37 6.17 1.01
CA TYR A 75 8.18 7.60 0.82
C TYR A 75 6.76 7.99 1.19
N SER A 76 6.57 9.27 1.47
CA SER A 76 5.24 9.84 1.70
C SER A 76 5.10 11.23 1.09
N ILE A 77 3.85 11.65 0.89
CA ILE A 77 3.49 13.00 0.52
C ILE A 77 2.13 13.33 1.16
N LYS A 78 2.03 14.51 1.76
CA LYS A 78 0.77 14.95 2.36
C LYS A 78 -0.28 15.21 1.27
N GLY A 79 -1.52 14.83 1.56
CA GLY A 79 -2.66 15.01 0.67
C GLY A 79 -2.96 16.47 0.35
N GLU A 80 -2.60 17.43 1.22
CA GLU A 80 -2.71 18.87 0.92
C GLU A 80 -1.89 19.30 -0.29
N TYR A 81 -0.69 18.73 -0.46
CA TYR A 81 0.19 19.04 -1.60
C TYR A 81 -0.26 18.33 -2.88
N LEU A 82 -0.72 17.08 -2.75
CA LEU A 82 -1.29 16.33 -3.88
C LEU A 82 -2.49 17.05 -4.51
N ARG A 83 -3.36 17.61 -3.67
CA ARG A 83 -4.59 18.32 -4.07
C ARG A 83 -4.37 19.59 -4.90
N VAL A 84 -3.18 20.18 -4.81
CA VAL A 84 -2.81 21.41 -5.53
C VAL A 84 -1.73 21.17 -6.59
N GLY A 85 -1.44 19.91 -6.91
CA GLY A 85 -0.43 19.57 -7.93
C GLY A 85 1.02 19.76 -7.49
N GLN A 86 1.30 19.94 -6.20
CA GLN A 86 2.63 20.23 -5.66
C GLN A 86 3.39 18.96 -5.32
N GLY A 87 4.04 18.35 -6.32
CA GLY A 87 4.84 17.14 -6.13
C GLY A 87 6.30 17.38 -5.73
N ALA A 88 6.96 18.34 -6.38
CA ALA A 88 8.39 18.57 -6.22
C ALA A 88 8.70 19.21 -4.86
N GLY A 89 9.64 18.63 -4.11
CA GLY A 89 10.04 19.11 -2.78
C GLY A 89 9.11 18.70 -1.63
N SER A 90 7.90 18.22 -1.92
CA SER A 90 6.90 17.81 -0.92
C SER A 90 6.94 16.32 -0.58
N ILE A 91 7.76 15.53 -1.30
CA ILE A 91 7.97 14.12 -1.05
C ILE A 91 8.97 13.96 0.09
N ILE A 92 8.57 13.22 1.11
CA ILE A 92 9.37 12.92 2.29
C ILE A 92 9.88 11.48 2.20
N ASP A 93 11.15 11.31 2.52
CA ASP A 93 11.74 9.99 2.73
C ASP A 93 11.42 9.52 4.16
N VAL A 94 10.57 8.50 4.27
CA VAL A 94 10.10 7.98 5.55
C VAL A 94 11.17 7.13 6.22
N GLY A 95 11.99 6.43 5.44
CA GLY A 95 13.02 5.55 5.97
C GLY A 95 13.30 4.32 5.10
N PRO A 96 14.36 3.57 5.46
CA PRO A 96 14.65 2.29 4.84
C PRO A 96 13.58 1.24 5.18
N LYS A 97 13.32 0.31 4.25
CA LYS A 97 12.46 -0.85 4.51
C LYS A 97 13.12 -1.76 5.55
N PRO A 98 12.40 -2.14 6.62
CA PRO A 98 12.94 -3.02 7.65
C PRO A 98 13.49 -4.32 7.06
N TYR A 99 14.61 -4.77 7.64
CA TYR A 99 15.35 -5.97 7.22
C TYR A 99 15.88 -5.95 5.77
N GLY A 100 15.81 -4.82 5.06
CA GLY A 100 16.21 -4.72 3.65
C GLY A 100 15.31 -5.53 2.71
N LYS A 101 14.16 -6.01 3.18
CA LYS A 101 13.24 -6.83 2.40
C LYS A 101 12.35 -5.96 1.50
N GLN A 102 12.00 -6.50 0.33
CA GLN A 102 11.04 -5.88 -0.58
C GLN A 102 9.64 -5.96 0.05
N THR A 103 8.92 -4.84 0.11
CA THR A 103 7.59 -4.74 0.73
C THR A 103 6.50 -4.52 -0.31
N VAL A 104 5.35 -5.14 -0.08
CA VAL A 104 4.09 -4.95 -0.81
C VAL A 104 3.14 -4.23 0.15
N LEU A 105 2.78 -2.98 -0.15
CA LEU A 105 1.74 -2.28 0.63
C LEU A 105 0.38 -2.91 0.31
N LEU A 106 -0.35 -3.27 1.34
CA LEU A 106 -1.64 -3.95 1.24
C LEU A 106 -2.81 -2.98 1.46
N GLY A 107 -2.61 -1.92 2.26
CA GLY A 107 -3.64 -0.90 2.50
C GLY A 107 -3.43 -0.17 3.81
N ALA A 108 -4.48 0.51 4.27
CA ALA A 108 -4.50 1.28 5.52
C ALA A 108 -5.81 1.05 6.27
N ASP A 109 -5.83 1.35 7.56
CA ASP A 109 -7.02 1.24 8.43
C ASP A 109 -8.01 2.42 8.29
N GLY A 110 -7.66 3.45 7.52
CA GLY A 110 -8.40 4.71 7.47
C GLY A 110 -8.15 5.62 8.68
N GLY A 111 -7.08 5.35 9.43
CA GLY A 111 -6.48 6.15 10.49
C GLY A 111 -5.01 6.40 10.15
N THR A 112 -4.09 5.98 11.03
CA THR A 112 -2.64 6.15 10.87
C THR A 112 -1.91 4.86 10.52
N SER A 113 -2.58 3.71 10.50
CA SER A 113 -1.91 2.42 10.39
C SER A 113 -1.90 1.91 8.95
N LEU A 114 -0.78 1.31 8.57
CA LEU A 114 -0.51 0.74 7.26
C LEU A 114 -0.28 -0.76 7.37
N PHE A 115 -0.87 -1.50 6.44
CA PHE A 115 -0.69 -2.94 6.30
C PHE A 115 0.25 -3.22 5.14
N PHE A 116 1.19 -4.13 5.36
CA PHE A 116 2.09 -4.59 4.31
C PHE A 116 2.52 -6.02 4.57
N ARG A 117 3.09 -6.64 3.54
CA ARG A 117 3.81 -7.92 3.66
C ARG A 117 5.17 -7.81 2.99
N TYR A 118 6.06 -8.72 3.30
CA TYR A 118 7.27 -8.88 2.51
C TYR A 118 6.97 -9.68 1.24
N LYS A 119 7.76 -9.42 0.18
CA LYS A 119 7.61 -10.08 -1.10
C LYS A 119 7.85 -11.59 -0.94
N GLY A 120 6.87 -12.38 -1.37
CA GLY A 120 6.93 -13.84 -1.30
C GLY A 120 6.62 -14.41 0.07
N GLU A 121 6.34 -13.55 1.06
CA GLU A 121 5.91 -13.93 2.41
C GLU A 121 4.40 -13.67 2.54
N ASN A 122 3.77 -14.46 3.42
CA ASN A 122 2.32 -14.46 3.63
C ASN A 122 1.92 -13.77 4.94
N ASP A 123 2.90 -13.42 5.78
CA ASP A 123 2.67 -12.68 7.01
C ASP A 123 2.22 -11.25 6.71
N ILE A 124 1.23 -10.77 7.46
CA ILE A 124 0.76 -9.39 7.39
C ILE A 124 1.32 -8.64 8.57
N TYR A 125 2.01 -7.54 8.27
CA TYR A 125 2.54 -6.60 9.24
C TYR A 125 1.73 -5.31 9.25
N LEU A 126 1.59 -4.74 10.44
CA LEU A 126 1.03 -3.44 10.72
C LEU A 126 2.15 -2.49 11.13
N TRP A 127 2.11 -1.26 10.63
CA TRP A 127 2.94 -0.17 11.11
C TRP A 127 2.10 1.09 11.32
N ASP A 128 2.24 1.71 12.48
CA ASP A 128 1.64 3.02 12.77
C ASP A 128 2.57 4.13 12.24
N SER A 129 2.04 4.92 11.30
CA SER A 129 2.78 6.02 10.66
C SER A 129 3.15 7.18 11.59
N GLU A 130 2.64 7.21 12.82
CA GLU A 130 3.09 8.15 13.86
C GLU A 130 4.41 7.73 14.53
N THR A 131 4.89 6.52 14.25
CA THR A 131 6.16 6.01 14.78
C THR A 131 7.21 5.91 13.67
N CYS A 132 8.50 5.83 14.02
CA CYS A 132 9.55 5.61 13.01
C CYS A 132 9.34 4.29 12.26
N PHE A 133 9.59 4.28 10.94
CA PHE A 133 9.50 3.05 10.13
C PHE A 133 10.74 2.16 10.37
N LYS A 134 10.68 1.34 11.43
CA LYS A 134 11.74 0.43 11.85
C LYS A 134 11.16 -0.86 12.41
N ALA A 135 11.96 -1.93 12.39
CA ALA A 135 11.59 -3.27 12.83
C ALA A 135 10.89 -3.31 14.21
N SER A 136 11.39 -2.55 15.20
CA SER A 136 10.83 -2.54 16.56
C SER A 136 9.42 -1.93 16.67
N ASN A 137 8.96 -1.24 15.62
CA ASN A 137 7.65 -0.60 15.57
C ASN A 137 6.69 -1.33 14.62
N LEU A 138 7.08 -2.51 14.14
CA LEU A 138 6.23 -3.36 13.32
C LEU A 138 5.51 -4.36 14.22
N GLN A 139 4.23 -4.55 13.97
CA GLN A 139 3.45 -5.60 14.61
C GLN A 139 3.09 -6.65 13.55
N GLU A 140 3.39 -7.93 13.80
CA GLU A 140 2.76 -9.01 13.03
C GLU A 140 1.30 -9.08 13.48
N VAL A 141 0.37 -8.97 12.52
CA VAL A 141 -1.08 -8.99 12.77
C VAL A 141 -1.75 -10.19 12.17
N GLN A 142 -1.02 -10.98 11.39
CA GLN A 142 -1.46 -12.26 10.90
C GLN A 142 -0.23 -13.04 10.47
N ARG A 143 -0.06 -14.21 11.05
CA ARG A 143 0.94 -15.16 10.58
C ARG A 143 0.46 -15.83 9.30
N GLY A 144 1.37 -15.98 8.34
CA GLY A 144 1.10 -16.60 7.05
C GLY A 144 0.56 -18.02 7.22
N GLY A 145 -0.50 -18.34 6.47
CA GLY A 145 -1.12 -19.65 6.44
C GLY A 145 -0.72 -20.45 5.20
N ASP A 146 -1.73 -20.80 4.40
CA ASP A 146 -1.58 -21.57 3.17
C ASP A 146 -0.81 -20.81 2.06
N CYS A 147 -0.65 -21.43 0.90
CA CYS A 147 0.19 -20.92 -0.21
C CYS A 147 -0.37 -19.66 -0.90
N ARG A 148 -1.31 -18.89 -0.31
CA ARG A 148 -1.83 -17.66 -0.92
C ARG A 148 -1.08 -16.44 -0.44
N LEU A 149 -1.00 -15.42 -1.31
CA LEU A 149 -0.41 -14.14 -0.96
C LEU A 149 -1.53 -13.12 -0.75
N SER A 150 -1.50 -12.42 0.38
CA SER A 150 -2.31 -11.22 0.60
C SER A 150 -2.05 -10.19 -0.51
N THR A 151 -3.12 -9.68 -1.11
CA THR A 151 -3.09 -8.70 -2.21
C THR A 151 -3.66 -7.36 -1.81
N GLN A 152 -4.56 -7.33 -0.84
CA GLN A 152 -5.18 -6.11 -0.33
C GLN A 152 -5.59 -6.32 1.14
N VAL A 153 -5.46 -5.27 1.95
CA VAL A 153 -6.11 -5.14 3.24
C VAL A 153 -6.97 -3.88 3.22
N LEU A 154 -8.22 -3.98 3.64
CA LEU A 154 -9.17 -2.87 3.61
C LEU A 154 -10.09 -2.86 4.83
N PRO A 155 -10.52 -1.67 5.28
CA PRO A 155 -11.52 -1.57 6.35
C PRO A 155 -12.87 -2.08 5.83
N GLY A 156 -13.51 -2.93 6.62
CA GLY A 156 -14.85 -3.47 6.35
C GLY A 156 -15.88 -3.06 7.40
N HIS A 157 -16.97 -3.83 7.47
CA HIS A 157 -18.06 -3.57 8.40
C HIS A 157 -17.56 -3.52 9.86
N LYS A 158 -18.11 -2.61 10.67
CA LYS A 158 -17.73 -2.41 12.09
C LYS A 158 -16.23 -2.19 12.34
N ARG A 159 -15.50 -1.65 11.35
CA ARG A 159 -14.05 -1.40 11.41
C ARG A 159 -13.19 -2.65 11.58
N PHE A 160 -13.72 -3.83 11.28
CA PHE A 160 -12.87 -5.00 11.08
C PHE A 160 -12.04 -4.82 9.83
N MET A 161 -10.77 -5.20 9.89
CA MET A 161 -9.89 -5.22 8.72
C MET A 161 -10.05 -6.55 7.99
N TRP A 162 -10.12 -6.50 6.66
CA TRP A 162 -10.30 -7.67 5.81
C TRP A 162 -9.11 -7.83 4.87
N ALA A 163 -8.56 -9.04 4.81
CA ALA A 163 -7.51 -9.43 3.88
C ALA A 163 -8.11 -10.16 2.68
N LEU A 164 -7.69 -9.76 1.49
CA LEU A 164 -7.95 -10.45 0.22
C LEU A 164 -6.69 -11.18 -0.21
N GLU A 165 -6.75 -12.50 -0.25
CA GLU A 165 -5.61 -13.35 -0.61
C GLU A 165 -5.87 -14.10 -1.91
N SER A 166 -4.81 -14.34 -2.70
CA SER A 166 -4.92 -15.13 -3.91
C SER A 166 -3.64 -15.91 -4.21
N ASN A 167 -3.78 -17.00 -4.97
CA ASN A 167 -2.66 -17.74 -5.55
C ASN A 167 -2.22 -17.15 -6.92
N PHE A 168 -2.31 -15.83 -7.09
CA PHE A 168 -2.05 -15.21 -8.39
C PHE A 168 -0.64 -15.53 -8.94
N HIS A 169 0.33 -15.74 -8.05
CA HIS A 169 1.71 -16.06 -8.44
C HIS A 169 1.82 -17.44 -9.10
N ASP A 170 1.01 -18.41 -8.66
CA ASP A 170 0.88 -19.71 -9.32
C ASP A 170 0.17 -19.56 -10.67
N PHE A 171 -0.89 -18.75 -10.71
CA PHE A 171 -1.66 -18.51 -11.92
C PHE A 171 -0.82 -17.87 -13.03
N ILE A 172 -0.05 -16.81 -12.72
CA ILE A 172 0.83 -16.16 -13.70
C ILE A 172 2.04 -17.01 -14.10
N SER A 173 2.38 -18.03 -13.31
CA SER A 173 3.53 -18.91 -13.56
C SER A 173 3.12 -20.25 -14.16
N ASP A 174 1.83 -20.44 -14.49
CA ASP A 174 1.25 -21.69 -14.98
C ASP A 174 1.53 -22.89 -14.04
N ARG A 175 1.43 -22.65 -12.73
CA ARG A 175 1.66 -23.63 -11.65
C ARG A 175 0.42 -23.93 -10.83
N THR A 176 -0.75 -23.48 -11.28
CA THR A 176 -2.00 -23.82 -10.60
C THR A 176 -2.27 -25.31 -10.69
N GLY A 177 -2.49 -25.96 -9.55
CA GLY A 177 -2.98 -27.34 -9.51
C GLY A 177 -4.44 -27.46 -9.97
N CYS A 178 -5.06 -28.61 -9.74
CA CYS A 178 -6.44 -28.91 -10.17
C CYS A 178 -7.50 -27.90 -9.67
N ASN A 179 -7.21 -27.15 -8.60
CA ASN A 179 -8.11 -26.15 -8.04
C ASN A 179 -8.06 -24.79 -8.76
N GLY A 180 -7.16 -24.61 -9.74
CA GLY A 180 -7.07 -23.40 -10.55
C GLY A 180 -6.75 -22.13 -9.75
N ALA A 181 -7.22 -20.98 -10.25
CA ALA A 181 -7.16 -19.71 -9.54
C ALA A 181 -8.10 -19.72 -8.34
N SER A 182 -7.62 -19.27 -7.18
CA SER A 182 -8.39 -19.20 -5.94
C SER A 182 -8.15 -17.88 -5.21
N ILE A 183 -9.22 -17.39 -4.59
CA ILE A 183 -9.26 -16.14 -3.84
C ILE A 183 -9.98 -16.40 -2.52
N VAL A 184 -9.47 -15.83 -1.43
CA VAL A 184 -10.10 -15.90 -0.10
C VAL A 184 -10.22 -14.49 0.45
N LEU A 185 -11.33 -14.22 1.12
CA LEU A 185 -11.59 -12.99 1.87
C LEU A 185 -11.87 -13.38 3.32
N HIS A 186 -11.10 -12.83 4.26
CA HIS A 186 -11.24 -13.14 5.69
C HIS A 186 -10.83 -11.95 6.56
N PRO A 187 -11.26 -11.89 7.84
CA PRO A 187 -10.78 -10.87 8.75
C PRO A 187 -9.29 -11.03 9.05
N VAL A 188 -8.60 -9.91 9.27
CA VAL A 188 -7.25 -9.87 9.85
C VAL A 188 -7.40 -10.06 11.36
N VAL A 189 -6.88 -11.17 11.89
CA VAL A 189 -7.02 -11.54 13.29
C VAL A 189 -5.75 -11.18 14.04
N LYS A 190 -5.83 -10.18 14.94
CA LYS A 190 -4.75 -9.97 15.91
C LYS A 190 -4.77 -11.16 16.87
N GLU A 191 -3.72 -11.97 16.85
CA GLU A 191 -3.49 -12.93 17.95
C GLU A 191 -3.40 -12.09 19.23
N CYS A 192 -4.36 -12.26 20.14
CA CYS A 192 -4.21 -11.76 21.49
C CYS A 192 -3.23 -12.72 22.17
N ASP A 193 -2.14 -12.19 22.71
CA ASP A 193 -1.32 -12.94 23.65
C ASP A 193 -2.22 -13.31 24.85
N ASP A 194 -2.38 -14.62 25.09
CA ASP A 194 -3.03 -15.17 26.30
C ASP A 194 -2.18 -14.89 27.56
#